data_AF-A0A1M5RKC6-F1
#
_entry.id   AF-A0A1M5RKC6-F1
#
_cell.length_a   1.000
_cell.length_b   1.000
_cell.length_c   1.000
_cell.angle_alpha   90.00
_cell.angle_beta   90.00
_cell.angle_gamma   90.00
#
_symmetry.space_group_name_H-M   'P 1'
#
loop_
_entity.id
_entity.type
_entity.pdbx_description
1 polymer ?
#
loop_
_entity_poly.entity_id
_entity_poly.type
_entity_poly.pdbx_seq_one_letter_code
_entity_poly.pdbx_strand_id
1 'polypeptide(L)'
;MIKLQLLLRHPGTDPAIDAGLQAALEAVGLQVTGSGRATVSAQITPDAFAHLFGPTPDLSALPVPASVAGQISLITTAPQHCATTDPLKGKNAAL
;
A
#
# COMPACT_ATOMS: atom_id res chain seq x y z
N MET A 1 8.57 3.57 -7.45
CA MET A 1 7.21 3.01 -7.32
C MET A 1 6.52 3.66 -6.12
N ILE A 2 5.20 3.81 -6.15
CA ILE A 2 4.39 4.37 -5.06
C ILE A 2 3.90 3.21 -4.20
N LYS A 3 4.06 3.32 -2.87
CA LYS A 3 3.60 2.31 -1.91
C LYS A 3 2.22 2.69 -1.41
N LEU A 4 1.35 1.71 -1.29
CA LEU A 4 -0.04 1.86 -0.87
C LEU A 4 -0.35 0.91 0.28
N GLN A 5 -1.23 1.34 1.18
CA GLN A 5 -1.90 0.47 2.12
C GLN A 5 -3.39 0.42 1.79
N LEU A 6 -3.94 -0.79 1.75
CA LEU A 6 -5.35 -1.04 1.54
C LEU A 6 -5.93 -1.64 2.81
N LEU A 7 -7.10 -1.16 3.22
CA LEU A 7 -7.86 -1.70 4.33
C LEU A 7 -8.95 -2.63 3.79
N LEU A 8 -9.03 -3.84 4.34
CA LEU A 8 -10.05 -4.82 3.99
C LEU A 8 -11.38 -4.48 4.69
N ARG A 9 -12.50 -4.67 3.98
CA ARG A 9 -13.86 -4.59 4.58
C ARG A 9 -14.13 -5.74 5.52
N HIS A 10 -13.64 -6.92 5.16
CA HIS A 10 -13.84 -8.17 5.89
C HIS A 10 -12.47 -8.73 6.25
N PRO A 11 -11.87 -8.31 7.39
CA PRO A 11 -10.60 -8.85 7.82
C PRO A 11 -10.75 -10.35 8.05
N GLY A 12 -9.98 -11.13 7.31
CA GLY A 12 -9.92 -12.57 7.46
C GLY A 12 -9.24 -12.95 8.78
N THR A 13 -9.49 -14.17 9.24
CA THR A 13 -8.72 -14.77 10.33
C THR A 13 -7.29 -15.07 9.88
N ASP A 14 -7.14 -15.40 8.59
CA ASP A 14 -5.87 -15.65 7.93
C ASP A 14 -5.25 -14.34 7.40
N PRO A 15 -3.96 -14.09 7.64
CA PRO A 15 -3.27 -12.92 7.09
C PRO A 15 -2.98 -13.02 5.58
N ALA A 16 -3.21 -14.16 4.93
CA ALA A 16 -3.05 -14.33 3.50
C ALA A 16 -4.17 -13.62 2.72
N ILE A 17 -3.77 -12.99 1.62
CA ILE A 17 -4.70 -12.42 0.66
C ILE A 17 -5.38 -13.56 -0.14
N ASP A 18 -6.70 -13.44 -0.32
CA ASP A 18 -7.44 -14.32 -1.23
C ASP A 18 -6.92 -14.18 -2.67
N ALA A 19 -6.76 -15.30 -3.38
CA ALA A 19 -6.22 -15.30 -4.75
C ALA A 19 -7.07 -14.46 -5.73
N GLY A 20 -8.39 -14.41 -5.53
CA GLY A 20 -9.30 -13.57 -6.29
C GLY A 20 -9.08 -12.08 -6.01
N LEU A 21 -8.86 -11.70 -4.75
CA LEU A 21 -8.48 -10.34 -4.41
C LEU A 21 -7.13 -9.95 -5.01
N GLN A 22 -6.13 -10.83 -4.95
CA GLN A 22 -4.83 -10.57 -5.55
C GLN A 22 -4.96 -10.32 -7.06
N ALA A 23 -5.66 -11.19 -7.78
CA ALA A 23 -5.87 -11.02 -9.21
C ALA A 23 -6.63 -9.72 -9.55
N ALA A 24 -7.62 -9.34 -8.75
CA ALA A 24 -8.37 -8.10 -8.94
C ALA A 24 -7.50 -6.84 -8.73
N LEU A 25 -6.58 -6.89 -7.75
CA LEU A 25 -5.60 -5.81 -7.52
C LEU A 25 -4.59 -5.72 -8.67
N GLU A 26 -4.05 -6.85 -9.11
CA GLU A 26 -3.11 -6.89 -10.24
C GLU A 26 -3.75 -6.40 -11.54
N ALA A 27 -5.03 -6.71 -11.78
CA ALA A 27 -5.78 -6.25 -12.96
C ALA A 27 -5.91 -4.72 -13.03
N VAL A 28 -5.83 -4.02 -11.90
CA VAL A 28 -5.82 -2.54 -11.85
C VAL A 28 -4.40 -1.97 -11.69
N GLY A 29 -3.37 -2.79 -11.86
CA GLY A 29 -1.97 -2.37 -11.82
C GLY A 29 -1.38 -2.28 -10.41
N LEU A 30 -2.08 -2.77 -9.38
CA LEU A 30 -1.59 -2.85 -8.01
C LEU A 30 -0.88 -4.18 -7.79
N GLN A 31 0.42 -4.14 -7.50
CA GLN A 31 1.20 -5.32 -7.15
C GLN A 31 1.23 -5.50 -5.64
N VAL A 32 0.70 -6.62 -5.16
CA VAL A 32 0.70 -6.94 -3.72
C VAL A 32 2.11 -7.26 -3.26
N THR A 33 2.57 -6.62 -2.18
CA THR A 33 3.92 -6.81 -1.61
C THR A 33 3.88 -7.41 -0.21
N GLY A 34 2.72 -7.44 0.43
CA GLY A 34 2.50 -8.11 1.70
C GLY A 34 1.04 -8.03 2.11
N SER A 35 0.64 -8.95 2.98
CA SER A 35 -0.71 -9.00 3.53
C SER A 35 -0.65 -9.22 5.05
N GLY A 36 -1.58 -8.57 5.74
CA GLY A 36 -1.89 -8.78 7.14
C GLY A 36 -3.38 -9.03 7.31
N ARG A 37 -3.81 -9.25 8.55
CA ARG A 37 -5.20 -9.64 8.87
C ARG A 37 -6.27 -8.67 8.35
N ALA A 38 -5.97 -7.37 8.37
CA ALA A 38 -6.92 -6.32 7.97
C ALA A 38 -6.37 -5.42 6.87
N THR A 39 -5.08 -5.54 6.53
CA THR A 39 -4.41 -4.62 5.64
C THR A 39 -3.62 -5.36 4.57
N VAL A 40 -3.57 -4.78 3.38
CA VAL A 40 -2.74 -5.27 2.26
C VAL A 40 -1.79 -4.15 1.89
N SER A 41 -0.51 -4.49 1.78
CA SER A 41 0.53 -3.61 1.25
C SER A 41 0.64 -3.87 -0.25
N ALA A 42 0.58 -2.81 -1.04
CA ALA A 42 0.75 -2.90 -2.48
C ALA A 42 1.69 -1.81 -3.00
N GLN A 43 2.15 -1.97 -4.23
CA GLN A 43 2.91 -0.98 -4.96
C GLN A 43 2.34 -0.79 -6.36
N ILE A 44 2.50 0.41 -6.88
CA ILE A 44 2.04 0.79 -8.22
C ILE A 44 3.07 1.71 -8.88
N THR A 45 3.17 1.64 -10.21
CA THR A 45 4.03 2.57 -10.96
C THR A 45 3.41 3.97 -10.94
N PRO A 46 4.22 5.05 -11.02
CA PRO A 46 3.67 6.41 -11.07
C PRO A 46 2.70 6.64 -12.23
N ASP A 47 2.98 6.02 -13.38
CA ASP A 47 2.13 6.09 -14.57
C ASP A 47 0.76 5.40 -14.34
N ALA A 48 0.77 4.15 -13.86
CA ALA A 48 -0.47 3.43 -13.53
C ALA A 48 -1.25 4.11 -12.40
N PHE A 49 -0.56 4.72 -11.44
CA PHE A 49 -1.19 5.52 -10.38
C PHE A 49 -1.94 6.72 -10.95
N ALA A 50 -1.29 7.49 -11.82
CA ALA A 50 -1.92 8.64 -12.47
C ALA A 50 -3.09 8.22 -13.36
N HIS A 51 -2.99 7.06 -14.04
CA HIS A 51 -4.09 6.48 -14.80
C HIS A 51 -5.26 6.04 -13.92
N LEU A 52 -4.99 5.44 -12.75
CA LEU A 52 -6.00 4.84 -11.88
C LEU A 52 -6.69 5.88 -10.97
N PHE A 53 -5.92 6.81 -10.41
CA PHE A 53 -6.40 7.78 -9.42
C PHE A 53 -6.41 9.23 -9.94
N GLY A 54 -5.98 9.45 -11.18
CA GLY A 54 -5.78 10.79 -11.74
C GLY A 54 -4.52 11.48 -11.18
N PRO A 55 -4.23 12.70 -11.65
CA PRO A 55 -3.19 13.53 -11.06
C PRO A 55 -3.66 14.04 -9.69
N THR A 56 -3.52 13.23 -8.65
CA THR A 56 -3.96 13.59 -7.30
C THR A 56 -2.81 14.18 -6.48
N PRO A 57 -2.96 15.39 -5.93
CA PRO A 57 -1.97 16.01 -5.05
C PRO A 57 -2.14 15.40 -3.65
N ASP A 58 -1.35 14.39 -3.34
CA ASP A 58 -1.05 14.01 -1.95
C ASP A 58 -2.28 13.71 -1.07
N LEU A 59 -3.15 12.80 -1.53
CA LEU A 59 -4.29 12.37 -0.73
C LEU A 59 -3.89 11.29 0.27
N SER A 60 -4.22 11.53 1.54
CA SER A 60 -4.17 10.52 2.59
C SER A 60 -5.16 9.37 2.35
N ALA A 61 -6.19 9.57 1.51
CA ALA A 61 -7.16 8.56 1.11
C ALA A 61 -7.47 8.67 -0.40
N LEU A 62 -7.27 7.56 -1.11
CA LEU A 62 -7.51 7.42 -2.55
C LEU A 62 -8.89 6.80 -2.82
N PRO A 63 -9.52 7.12 -3.96
CA PRO A 63 -10.79 6.51 -4.33
C PRO A 63 -10.61 5.01 -4.55
N VAL A 64 -11.52 4.19 -4.00
CA VAL A 64 -11.48 2.73 -4.15
C VAL A 64 -12.05 2.34 -5.52
N PRO A 65 -11.29 1.63 -6.39
CA PRO A 65 -11.79 1.19 -7.68
C PRO A 65 -13.00 0.25 -7.53
N ALA A 66 -14.00 0.39 -8.41
CA ALA A 66 -15.24 -0.39 -8.33
C ALA A 66 -15.01 -1.92 -8.32
N SER A 67 -14.03 -2.41 -9.07
CA SER A 67 -13.67 -3.83 -9.14
C SER A 67 -13.26 -4.44 -7.80
N VAL A 68 -12.75 -3.62 -6.87
CA VAL A 68 -12.31 -4.07 -5.54
C VAL A 68 -13.11 -3.46 -4.40
N ALA A 69 -14.11 -2.63 -4.69
CA ALA A 69 -14.91 -1.91 -3.70
C ALA A 69 -15.70 -2.82 -2.76
N GLY A 70 -16.02 -4.05 -3.17
CA GLY A 70 -16.66 -5.05 -2.31
C GLY A 70 -15.73 -5.64 -1.23
N GLN A 71 -14.42 -5.53 -1.41
CA GLN A 71 -13.42 -6.16 -0.54
C GLN A 71 -12.54 -5.12 0.18
N ILE A 72 -12.34 -3.96 -0.44
CA ILE A 72 -11.52 -2.86 0.07
C ILE A 72 -12.42 -1.72 0.56
N SER A 73 -12.12 -1.20 1.76
CA SER A 73 -12.83 -0.07 2.36
C SER A 73 -12.07 1.25 2.21
N LEU A 74 -10.74 1.20 2.17
CA LEU A 74 -9.88 2.37 2.10
C LEU A 74 -8.58 2.03 1.36
N ILE A 75 -8.08 2.96 0.57
CA ILE A 75 -6.73 2.93 0.00
C ILE A 75 -6.03 4.20 0.44
N THR A 76 -4.81 4.09 0.96
CA THR A 76 -3.97 5.22 1.34
C THR A 76 -2.60 5.09 0.71
N THR A 77 -1.95 6.23 0.45
CA THR A 77 -0.51 6.21 0.20
C THR A 77 0.17 5.82 1.51
N ALA A 78 1.01 4.79 1.44
CA ALA A 78 1.83 4.44 2.59
C ALA A 78 2.84 5.59 2.78
N PRO A 79 2.97 6.18 3.98
CA PRO A 79 4.02 7.15 4.21
C PRO A 79 5.34 6.49 3.84
N GLN A 80 6.03 7.03 2.85
CA GLN A 80 7.40 6.65 2.62
C GLN A 80 8.13 7.14 3.86
N HIS A 81 8.46 6.23 4.78
CA HIS A 81 9.55 6.50 5.69
C HIS A 81 10.73 6.80 4.79
N CYS A 82 11.02 8.09 4.56
CA CYS A 82 12.38 8.51 4.38
C CYS A 82 13.09 7.84 5.54
N ALA A 83 13.92 6.84 5.24
CA ALA A 83 14.94 6.46 6.18
C ALA A 83 15.71 7.77 6.40
N THR A 84 15.40 8.46 7.49
CA THR A 84 16.34 9.38 8.10
C THR A 84 17.54 8.48 8.36
N THR A 85 18.50 8.49 7.43
CA THR A 85 19.87 8.15 7.74
C THR A 85 20.24 9.12 8.83
N ASP A 86 19.97 8.73 10.07
CA ASP A 86 20.39 9.41 11.27
C ASP A 86 21.91 9.25 11.30
N PRO A 87 22.72 10.31 11.09
CA PRO A 87 24.17 10.18 11.09
C PRO A 87 24.73 10.15 12.52
N LEU A 88 24.07 9.46 13.46
CA LEU A 88 24.52 9.29 14.84
C LEU A 88 24.63 7.82 15.23
N LYS A 89 25.37 7.02 14.46
CA LYS A 89 25.98 5.79 14.98
C LYS A 89 27.49 5.84 14.78
N GLY A 90 28.15 6.68 15.58
CA GLY A 90 29.59 6.84 15.53
C GLY A 90 30.14 7.76 16.61
N LYS A 91 29.92 7.42 17.89
CA LYS A 91 30.76 7.85 19.03
C LYS A 91 30.22 7.17 20.28
N ASN A 92 30.91 6.12 20.72
CA ASN A 92 31.05 5.71 22.12
C ASN A 92 31.89 4.43 22.15
N ALA A 93 33.20 4.60 22.04
CA ALA A 93 34.19 3.61 22.44
C ALA A 93 35.48 4.36 22.79
N ALA A 94 35.51 4.96 23.99
CA ALA A 94 36.73 5.35 24.68
C ALA A 94 36.38 5.58 26.15
N LEU A 95 36.53 4.52 26.95
CA LEU A 95 36.83 4.55 28.38
C LEU A 95 37.63 3.29 28.68
#